data_AF-A0AAW0T1D4-F1
#
_entry.id   AF-A0AAW0T1D4-F1
#
_cell.length_a   1.000
_cell.length_b   1.000
_cell.length_c   1.000
_cell.angle_alpha   90.00
_cell.angle_beta   90.00
_cell.angle_gamma   90.00
#
_symmetry.space_group_name_H-M   'P 1'
#
loop_
_entity.id
_entity.type
_entity.pdbx_description
1 polymer ?
#
loop_
_entity_poly.entity_id
_entity_poly.type
_entity_poly.pdbx_seq_one_letter_code
_entity_poly.pdbx_strand_id
1 'polypeptide(L)'
;MVLRSCGWVVVVLVVVSSNATEMGPKTLLPDDALFKDQAAFCEGCYALVHEAEKLMTMWQKEKGSIEDHIDAAFLATCTTDRLRTYVLSPPKMVRLCSGIRAHYMDQLGMAVLRHYSKPTVPGVDQLFKDICVKAIPACPKGITPMSVAREESRKKAAAEKEEKEATTETTPPKTKTKKGKGKKKTKQQTSSEPKDEL
;
A
#
# COMPACT_ATOMS: atom_id res chain seq x y z
N MET A 1 46.01 -70.86 -13.80
CA MET A 1 45.39 -69.67 -14.42
C MET A 1 44.10 -69.36 -13.68
N VAL A 2 44.05 -68.29 -12.88
CA VAL A 2 42.80 -67.74 -12.34
C VAL A 2 42.94 -66.22 -12.42
N LEU A 3 42.33 -65.62 -13.45
CA LEU A 3 42.28 -64.18 -13.63
C LEU A 3 41.20 -63.60 -12.69
N ARG A 4 41.64 -62.82 -11.69
CA ARG A 4 40.80 -61.90 -10.92
C ARG A 4 40.37 -60.76 -11.85
N SER A 5 39.08 -60.70 -12.19
CA SER A 5 38.48 -59.55 -12.86
C SER A 5 37.84 -58.63 -11.82
N CYS A 6 38.37 -57.40 -11.73
CA CYS A 6 37.83 -56.32 -10.92
C CYS A 6 36.57 -55.75 -11.58
N GLY A 7 35.42 -55.87 -10.93
CA GLY A 7 34.23 -55.11 -11.28
C GLY A 7 34.30 -53.72 -10.65
N TRP A 8 34.51 -52.69 -11.46
CA TRP A 8 34.25 -51.30 -11.07
C TRP A 8 32.86 -50.91 -11.59
N VAL A 9 31.89 -50.83 -10.68
CA VAL A 9 30.57 -50.27 -10.98
C VAL A 9 30.71 -48.75 -10.92
N VAL A 10 30.67 -48.09 -12.08
CA VAL A 10 30.64 -46.63 -12.17
C VAL A 10 29.18 -46.19 -12.03
N VAL A 11 28.83 -45.65 -10.85
CA VAL A 11 27.52 -45.01 -10.61
C VAL A 11 27.59 -43.59 -11.15
N VAL A 12 26.97 -43.35 -12.29
CA VAL A 12 26.83 -42.00 -12.88
C VAL A 12 25.66 -41.29 -12.18
N LEU A 13 25.99 -40.40 -11.24
CA LEU A 13 25.05 -39.43 -10.66
C LEU A 13 24.71 -38.38 -11.71
N VAL A 14 23.53 -38.50 -12.34
CA VAL A 14 22.96 -37.44 -13.18
C VAL A 14 22.45 -36.34 -12.24
N VAL A 15 23.26 -35.30 -12.06
CA VAL A 15 22.84 -34.06 -11.40
C VAL A 15 21.91 -33.32 -12.36
N VAL A 16 20.60 -33.44 -12.12
CA VAL A 16 19.58 -32.60 -12.77
C VAL A 16 19.68 -31.21 -12.15
N SER A 17 20.50 -30.36 -12.74
CA SER A 17 20.59 -28.93 -12.42
C SER A 17 19.30 -28.27 -12.90
N SER A 18 18.32 -28.13 -12.02
CA SER A 18 17.13 -27.31 -12.27
C SER A 18 17.57 -25.85 -12.43
N ASN A 19 17.72 -25.40 -13.68
CA ASN A 19 17.86 -23.99 -13.99
C ASN A 19 16.56 -23.30 -13.57
N ALA A 20 16.60 -22.57 -12.46
CA ALA A 20 15.57 -21.63 -12.08
C ALA A 20 15.51 -20.55 -13.18
N THR A 21 14.49 -20.64 -14.04
CA THR A 21 14.11 -19.54 -14.92
C THR A 21 13.83 -18.33 -14.05
N GLU A 22 14.69 -17.33 -14.11
CA GLU A 22 14.41 -16.01 -13.57
C GLU A 22 13.13 -15.51 -14.24
N MET A 23 12.02 -15.57 -13.51
CA MET A 23 10.79 -14.86 -13.85
C MET A 23 11.03 -13.37 -13.63
N GLY A 24 11.88 -12.79 -14.49
CA GLY A 24 12.06 -11.36 -14.59
C GLY A 24 10.77 -10.69 -15.04
N PRO A 25 10.54 -9.43 -14.65
CA PRO A 25 9.35 -8.69 -15.04
C PRO A 25 9.26 -8.52 -16.57
N LYS A 26 8.09 -8.79 -17.13
CA LYS A 26 7.84 -8.85 -18.59
C LYS A 26 7.86 -7.47 -19.28
N THR A 27 7.81 -6.39 -18.53
CA THR A 27 7.78 -5.01 -19.05
C THR A 27 8.87 -4.18 -18.38
N LEU A 28 9.29 -3.06 -18.96
CA LEU A 28 10.23 -2.14 -18.30
C LEU A 28 9.45 -1.15 -17.42
N LEU A 29 9.96 -0.84 -16.24
CA LEU A 29 9.41 0.24 -15.43
C LEU A 29 9.50 1.56 -16.22
N PRO A 30 8.49 2.45 -16.13
CA PRO A 30 8.58 3.75 -16.77
C PRO A 30 9.78 4.54 -16.21
N ASP A 31 10.56 5.14 -17.10
CA ASP A 31 11.69 6.01 -16.74
C ASP A 31 11.21 7.41 -16.30
N ASP A 32 10.37 7.44 -15.26
CA ASP A 32 9.81 8.66 -14.67
C ASP A 32 10.41 8.86 -13.26
N ALA A 33 10.64 10.13 -12.89
CA ALA A 33 11.15 10.53 -11.58
C ALA A 33 10.32 9.94 -10.43
N LEU A 34 9.02 9.71 -10.64
CA LEU A 34 8.14 9.06 -9.65
C LEU A 34 8.58 7.64 -9.29
N PHE A 35 9.08 6.85 -10.25
CA PHE A 35 9.53 5.48 -9.99
C PHE A 35 10.98 5.42 -9.48
N LYS A 36 11.75 6.51 -9.66
CA LYS A 36 13.10 6.68 -9.10
C LYS A 36 13.08 7.17 -7.65
N ASP A 37 12.05 7.91 -7.26
CA ASP A 37 11.82 8.29 -5.87
C ASP A 37 11.34 7.08 -5.07
N GLN A 38 12.25 6.55 -4.24
CA GLN A 38 11.99 5.37 -3.44
C GLN A 38 10.81 5.54 -2.46
N ALA A 39 10.62 6.75 -1.90
CA ALA A 39 9.50 7.00 -0.98
C ALA A 39 8.17 6.98 -1.72
N ALA A 40 8.12 7.62 -2.91
CA ALA A 40 6.94 7.60 -3.77
C ALA A 40 6.64 6.18 -4.28
N PHE A 41 7.66 5.45 -4.71
CA PHE A 41 7.52 4.07 -5.17
C PHE A 41 7.04 3.13 -4.06
N CYS A 42 7.58 3.28 -2.85
CA CYS A 42 7.12 2.55 -1.67
C CYS A 42 5.65 2.85 -1.33
N GLU A 43 5.26 4.12 -1.36
CA GLU A 43 3.87 4.55 -1.14
C GLU A 43 2.92 3.96 -2.19
N GLY A 44 3.34 3.95 -3.46
CA GLY A 44 2.57 3.34 -4.55
C GLY A 44 2.33 1.84 -4.33
N CYS A 45 3.36 1.10 -3.92
CA CYS A 45 3.24 -0.32 -3.63
C CYS A 45 2.35 -0.58 -2.41
N TYR A 46 2.54 0.20 -1.33
CA TYR A 46 1.70 0.10 -0.14
C TYR A 46 0.22 0.31 -0.47
N ALA A 47 -0.10 1.34 -1.24
CA ALA A 47 -1.48 1.64 -1.62
C ALA A 47 -2.11 0.53 -2.47
N LEU A 48 -1.35 -0.02 -3.42
CA LEU A 48 -1.79 -1.15 -4.24
C LEU A 48 -2.13 -2.36 -3.37
N VAL A 49 -1.23 -2.75 -2.46
CA VAL A 49 -1.42 -3.92 -1.59
C VAL A 49 -2.56 -3.71 -0.59
N HIS A 50 -2.62 -2.53 0.04
CA HIS A 50 -3.65 -2.21 1.03
C HIS A 50 -5.05 -2.13 0.40
N GLU A 51 -5.20 -1.53 -0.79
CA GLU A 51 -6.51 -1.55 -1.48
C GLU A 51 -6.86 -2.94 -2.04
N ALA A 52 -5.87 -3.72 -2.47
CA ALA A 52 -6.10 -5.07 -2.98
C ALA A 52 -6.54 -6.01 -1.85
N GLU A 53 -5.93 -5.93 -0.67
CA GLU A 53 -6.33 -6.70 0.52
C GLU A 53 -7.80 -6.41 0.88
N LYS A 54 -8.21 -5.14 0.92
CA LYS A 54 -9.62 -4.78 1.17
C LYS A 54 -10.57 -5.44 0.18
N LEU A 55 -10.23 -5.40 -1.10
CA LEU A 55 -11.03 -6.02 -2.16
C LEU A 55 -11.10 -7.54 -1.98
N MET A 56 -9.96 -8.19 -1.77
CA MET A 56 -9.87 -9.62 -1.53
C MET A 56 -10.68 -10.05 -0.31
N THR A 57 -10.63 -9.31 0.79
CA THR A 57 -11.38 -9.59 2.01
C THR A 57 -12.90 -9.43 1.81
N MET A 58 -13.34 -8.52 0.93
CA MET A 58 -14.75 -8.42 0.55
C MET A 58 -15.18 -9.58 -0.37
N TRP A 59 -14.37 -9.90 -1.38
CA TRP A 59 -14.72 -10.86 -2.44
C TRP A 59 -14.46 -12.32 -2.08
N GLN A 60 -13.74 -12.59 -0.99
CA GLN A 60 -13.53 -13.96 -0.50
C GLN A 60 -14.84 -14.74 -0.28
N LYS A 61 -15.95 -14.04 -0.03
CA LYS A 61 -17.28 -14.63 0.16
C LYS A 61 -18.07 -14.79 -1.14
N GLU A 62 -17.60 -14.20 -2.22
CA GLU A 62 -18.24 -14.26 -3.53
C GLU A 62 -17.89 -15.55 -4.27
N LYS A 63 -18.73 -15.92 -5.25
CA LYS A 63 -18.46 -17.08 -6.10
C LYS A 63 -17.38 -16.73 -7.12
N GLY A 64 -16.43 -17.63 -7.34
CA GLY A 64 -15.35 -17.45 -8.30
C GLY A 64 -14.09 -18.18 -7.88
N SER A 65 -13.08 -18.24 -8.75
CA SER A 65 -11.76 -18.70 -8.36
C SER A 65 -11.01 -17.58 -7.62
N ILE A 66 -10.12 -17.95 -6.69
CA ILE A 66 -9.28 -16.98 -5.97
C ILE A 66 -8.39 -16.22 -6.97
N GLU A 67 -7.92 -16.89 -8.03
CA GLU A 67 -7.09 -16.29 -9.07
C GLU A 67 -7.83 -15.16 -9.80
N ASP A 68 -9.10 -15.40 -10.18
CA ASP A 68 -9.94 -14.36 -10.81
C ASP A 68 -10.16 -13.17 -9.88
N HIS A 69 -10.34 -13.43 -8.57
CA HIS A 69 -10.50 -12.36 -7.58
C HIS A 69 -9.22 -11.53 -7.43
N ILE A 70 -8.05 -12.17 -7.44
CA ILE A 70 -6.76 -11.50 -7.36
C ILE A 70 -6.57 -10.58 -8.57
N ASP A 71 -6.82 -11.09 -9.78
CA ASP A 71 -6.69 -10.32 -11.01
C ASP A 71 -7.66 -9.14 -11.03
N ALA A 72 -8.93 -9.38 -10.66
CA ALA A 72 -9.92 -8.32 -10.52
C ALA A 72 -9.51 -7.28 -9.47
N ALA A 73 -8.89 -7.69 -8.36
CA ALA A 73 -8.54 -6.80 -7.26
C ALA A 73 -7.43 -5.84 -7.69
N PHE A 74 -6.39 -6.37 -8.33
CA PHE A 74 -5.33 -5.55 -8.91
C PHE A 74 -5.81 -4.69 -10.09
N LEU A 75 -6.82 -5.13 -10.84
CA LEU A 75 -7.40 -4.31 -11.88
C LEU A 75 -8.15 -3.10 -11.30
N ALA A 76 -8.96 -3.31 -10.27
CA ALA A 76 -9.84 -2.30 -9.68
C ALA A 76 -9.15 -1.31 -8.71
N THR A 77 -7.96 -1.67 -8.19
CA THR A 77 -7.22 -0.85 -7.20
C THR A 77 -6.70 0.46 -7.76
N CYS A 78 -6.20 0.48 -9.01
CA CYS A 78 -5.53 1.64 -9.59
C CYS A 78 -6.49 2.72 -10.13
N THR A 79 -7.43 3.16 -9.30
CA THR A 79 -8.42 4.21 -9.62
C THR A 79 -8.25 5.42 -8.70
N THR A 80 -8.59 6.61 -9.21
CA THR A 80 -8.46 7.86 -8.44
C THR A 80 -9.28 7.84 -7.15
N ASP A 81 -10.47 7.26 -7.18
CA ASP A 81 -11.38 7.23 -6.03
C ASP A 81 -10.84 6.43 -4.85
N ARG A 82 -10.18 5.30 -5.14
CA ARG A 82 -9.54 4.47 -4.12
C ARG A 82 -8.24 5.07 -3.61
N LEU A 83 -7.51 5.75 -4.50
CA LEU A 83 -6.19 6.27 -4.18
C LEU A 83 -6.20 7.70 -3.61
N ARG A 84 -7.39 8.30 -3.40
CA ARG A 84 -7.53 9.68 -2.90
C ARG A 84 -7.09 9.89 -1.45
N THR A 85 -7.02 8.83 -0.64
CA THR A 85 -6.68 8.92 0.79
C THR A 85 -5.19 8.90 1.08
N TYR A 86 -4.37 8.61 0.06
CA TYR A 86 -2.92 8.48 0.18
C TYR A 86 -2.22 9.84 0.07
N VAL A 87 -0.91 9.88 0.34
CA VAL A 87 -0.20 11.16 0.51
C VAL A 87 0.03 11.90 -0.80
N LEU A 88 0.34 11.19 -1.88
CA LEU A 88 0.55 11.82 -3.19
C LEU A 88 -0.78 12.17 -3.87
N SER A 89 -0.73 13.09 -4.83
CA SER A 89 -1.94 13.45 -5.58
C SER A 89 -2.54 12.23 -6.29
N PRO A 90 -3.87 12.12 -6.42
CA PRO A 90 -4.51 10.95 -7.04
C PRO A 90 -3.95 10.57 -8.42
N PRO A 91 -3.63 11.52 -9.34
CA PRO A 91 -3.01 11.18 -10.61
C PRO A 91 -1.61 10.53 -10.46
N LYS A 92 -0.79 11.00 -9.51
CA LYS A 92 0.53 10.42 -9.25
C LYS A 92 0.39 9.01 -8.67
N MET A 93 -0.53 8.82 -7.73
CA MET A 93 -0.82 7.49 -7.16
C MET A 93 -1.31 6.50 -8.21
N VAL A 94 -2.24 6.91 -9.09
CA VAL A 94 -2.73 6.06 -10.18
C VAL A 94 -1.61 5.64 -11.13
N ARG A 95 -0.71 6.57 -11.47
CA ARG A 95 0.47 6.26 -12.31
C ARG A 95 1.39 5.25 -11.66
N LEU A 96 1.77 5.47 -10.39
CA LEU A 96 2.59 4.54 -9.63
C LEU A 96 1.94 3.15 -9.54
N CYS A 97 0.67 3.11 -9.12
CA CYS A 97 -0.11 1.88 -9.02
C CYS A 97 -0.15 1.11 -10.34
N SER A 98 -0.50 1.79 -11.43
CA SER A 98 -0.62 1.17 -12.75
C SER A 98 0.72 0.68 -13.29
N GLY A 99 1.79 1.45 -13.08
CA GLY A 99 3.15 1.07 -13.46
C GLY A 99 3.65 -0.14 -12.67
N ILE A 100 3.47 -0.14 -11.35
CA ILE A 100 3.81 -1.29 -10.49
C ILE A 100 3.03 -2.52 -10.92
N ARG A 101 1.71 -2.40 -11.10
CA ARG A 101 0.86 -3.51 -11.54
C ARG A 101 1.32 -4.06 -12.88
N ALA A 102 1.50 -3.22 -13.88
CA ALA A 102 1.89 -3.65 -15.23
C ALA A 102 3.27 -4.35 -15.27
N HIS A 103 4.17 -3.96 -14.37
CA HIS A 103 5.52 -4.50 -14.30
C HIS A 103 5.62 -5.77 -13.44
N TYR A 104 4.91 -5.80 -12.32
CA TYR A 104 5.06 -6.84 -11.30
C TYR A 104 3.83 -7.74 -11.15
N MET A 105 2.89 -7.76 -12.10
CA MET A 105 1.63 -8.52 -11.99
C MET A 105 1.84 -9.98 -11.58
N ASP A 106 2.79 -10.67 -12.22
CA ASP A 106 3.08 -12.08 -11.91
C ASP A 106 3.55 -12.26 -10.46
N GLN A 107 4.40 -11.35 -9.97
CA GLN A 107 4.95 -11.38 -8.61
C GLN A 107 3.87 -11.02 -7.57
N LEU A 108 3.03 -10.04 -7.90
CA LEU A 108 1.86 -9.64 -7.12
C LEU A 108 0.88 -10.80 -6.96
N GLY A 109 0.47 -11.40 -8.08
CA GLY A 109 -0.47 -12.51 -8.11
C GLY A 109 0.05 -13.72 -7.32
N MET A 110 1.28 -14.15 -7.59
CA MET A 110 1.91 -15.28 -6.90
C MET A 110 2.12 -15.04 -5.41
N ALA A 111 2.38 -13.79 -4.99
CA ALA A 111 2.52 -13.47 -3.58
C ALA A 111 1.16 -13.48 -2.88
N VAL A 112 0.13 -12.84 -3.44
CA VAL A 112 -1.21 -12.83 -2.85
C VAL A 112 -1.81 -14.24 -2.81
N LEU A 113 -1.71 -15.00 -3.90
CA LEU A 113 -2.21 -16.37 -3.97
C LEU A 113 -1.63 -17.23 -2.83
N ARG A 114 -0.32 -17.15 -2.57
CA ARG A 114 0.34 -17.87 -1.48
C ARG A 114 -0.23 -17.58 -0.09
N HIS A 115 -0.79 -16.39 0.14
CA HIS A 115 -1.43 -16.07 1.41
C HIS A 115 -2.90 -16.52 1.45
N TYR A 116 -3.65 -16.30 0.37
CA TYR A 116 -5.09 -16.62 0.33
C TYR A 116 -5.38 -18.11 0.05
N SER A 117 -4.39 -18.89 -0.39
CA SER A 117 -4.49 -20.36 -0.39
C SER A 117 -4.37 -20.99 0.99
N LYS A 118 -3.99 -20.21 2.02
CA LYS A 118 -3.90 -20.69 3.41
C LYS A 118 -5.22 -20.41 4.15
N PRO A 119 -5.56 -21.21 5.19
CA PRO A 119 -6.79 -21.01 5.95
C PRO A 119 -6.83 -19.69 6.74
N THR A 120 -5.67 -19.10 7.02
CA THR A 120 -5.54 -17.84 7.76
C THR A 120 -5.36 -16.67 6.79
N VAL A 121 -6.31 -15.72 6.81
CA VAL A 121 -6.22 -14.50 6.02
C VAL A 121 -5.05 -13.63 6.52
N PRO A 122 -4.15 -13.18 5.64
CA PRO A 122 -3.04 -12.32 6.04
C PRO A 122 -3.55 -10.94 6.50
N GLY A 123 -2.92 -10.37 7.51
CA GLY A 123 -3.06 -8.93 7.76
C GLY A 123 -2.31 -8.12 6.70
N VAL A 124 -2.72 -6.87 6.49
CA VAL A 124 -2.10 -5.98 5.49
C VAL A 124 -0.58 -5.86 5.70
N ASP A 125 -0.10 -5.81 6.95
CA ASP A 125 1.32 -5.69 7.24
C ASP A 125 2.15 -6.88 6.76
N GLN A 126 1.58 -8.10 6.79
CA GLN A 126 2.26 -9.28 6.27
C GLN A 126 2.31 -9.24 4.75
N LEU A 127 1.17 -8.93 4.13
CA LEU A 127 1.05 -8.83 2.68
C LEU A 127 1.99 -7.75 2.12
N PHE A 128 2.06 -6.59 2.80
CA PHE A 128 2.98 -5.51 2.47
C PHE A 128 4.45 -5.94 2.57
N LYS A 129 4.85 -6.63 3.64
CA LYS A 129 6.24 -7.11 3.79
C LYS A 129 6.59 -8.12 2.71
N ASP A 130 5.71 -9.06 2.42
CA ASP A 130 6.00 -10.13 1.46
C ASP A 130 6.00 -9.62 0.01
N ILE A 131 5.19 -8.60 -0.29
CA ILE A 131 5.12 -8.02 -1.62
C ILE A 131 6.09 -6.85 -1.78
N CYS A 132 5.90 -5.76 -1.03
CA CYS A 132 6.61 -4.51 -1.27
C CYS A 132 8.05 -4.50 -0.75
N VAL A 133 8.39 -5.34 0.22
CA VAL A 133 9.77 -5.43 0.75
C VAL A 133 10.54 -6.57 0.08
N LYS A 134 9.91 -7.74 -0.11
CA LYS A 134 10.61 -8.94 -0.61
C LYS A 134 10.46 -9.15 -2.12
N ALA A 135 9.27 -8.99 -2.70
CA ALA A 135 9.03 -9.33 -4.11
C ALA A 135 9.34 -8.17 -5.07
N ILE A 136 8.88 -6.95 -4.77
CA ILE A 136 8.87 -5.78 -5.68
C ILE A 136 9.98 -4.75 -5.37
N PRO A 137 10.96 -5.11 -4.53
CA PRO A 137 11.79 -4.19 -3.72
C PRO A 137 11.38 -2.70 -3.63
N ALA A 138 10.08 -2.39 -3.49
CA ALA A 138 9.58 -1.02 -3.49
C ALA A 138 9.86 -0.30 -2.17
N CYS A 139 9.93 -1.06 -1.08
CA CYS A 139 10.16 -0.55 0.27
C CYS A 139 11.35 -1.29 0.88
N PRO A 140 12.60 -0.87 0.62
CA PRO A 140 13.76 -1.45 1.29
C PRO A 140 13.65 -1.24 2.81
N LYS A 141 14.34 -2.09 3.58
CA LYS A 141 14.32 -2.04 5.05
C LYS A 141 14.66 -0.64 5.55
N GLY A 142 13.76 -0.05 6.34
CA GLY A 142 13.92 1.28 6.92
C GLY A 142 13.10 2.38 6.24
N ILE A 143 12.47 2.11 5.09
CA ILE A 143 11.54 3.04 4.46
C ILE A 143 10.11 2.66 4.86
N THR A 144 9.43 3.57 5.53
CA THR A 144 8.01 3.46 5.84
C THR A 144 7.19 4.18 4.78
N PRO A 145 6.03 3.64 4.37
CA PRO A 145 5.11 4.35 3.48
C PRO A 145 4.71 5.70 4.09
N MET A 146 4.61 6.72 3.24
CA MET A 146 4.30 8.09 3.67
C MET A 146 2.93 8.15 4.36
N SER A 147 1.94 7.37 3.90
CA SER A 147 0.62 7.28 4.54
C SER A 147 0.71 6.75 5.98
N VAL A 148 1.51 5.71 6.20
CA VAL A 148 1.71 5.12 7.53
C VAL A 148 2.42 6.11 8.44
N ALA A 149 3.51 6.73 7.97
CA ALA A 149 4.25 7.74 8.72
C ALA A 149 3.37 8.96 9.10
N ARG A 150 2.48 9.38 8.20
CA ARG A 150 1.51 10.45 8.45
C ARG A 150 0.47 10.06 9.51
N GLU A 151 0.03 8.82 9.51
CA GLU A 151 -0.91 8.34 10.52
C GLU A 151 -0.26 8.23 11.90
N GLU A 152 0.96 7.70 11.96
CA GLU A 152 1.72 7.59 13.21
C GLU A 152 2.02 8.95 13.83
N SER A 153 2.42 9.94 13.03
CA SER A 153 2.66 11.31 13.50
C SER A 153 1.38 11.97 14.03
N ARG A 154 0.22 11.72 13.41
CA ARG A 154 -1.08 12.19 13.91
C ARG A 154 -1.47 11.55 15.23
N LYS A 155 -1.25 10.24 15.39
CA LYS A 155 -1.53 9.51 16.63
C LYS A 155 -0.66 10.01 17.79
N LYS A 156 0.64 10.22 17.55
CA LYS A 156 1.56 10.80 18.54
C LYS A 156 1.13 12.21 18.96
N ALA A 157 0.81 13.07 17.99
CA ALA A 157 0.34 14.43 18.27
C ALA A 157 -1.01 14.47 19.01
N ALA A 158 -1.88 13.48 18.81
CA ALA A 158 -3.13 13.36 19.57
C ALA A 158 -2.88 12.92 21.01
N ALA A 159 -2.04 11.90 21.23
CA ALA A 159 -1.67 11.43 22.56
C ALA A 159 -0.99 12.53 23.40
N GLU A 160 -0.09 13.32 22.79
CA GLU A 160 0.56 14.46 23.46
C GLU A 160 -0.43 15.58 23.84
N LYS A 161 -1.55 15.71 23.14
CA LYS A 161 -2.61 16.69 23.48
C LYS A 161 -3.48 16.19 24.62
N GLU A 162 -3.86 14.91 24.60
CA GLU A 162 -4.63 14.29 25.68
C GLU A 162 -3.84 14.29 27.01
N GLU A 163 -2.53 14.05 26.96
CA GLU A 163 -1.66 14.11 28.14
C GLU A 163 -1.53 15.55 28.70
N LYS A 164 -1.50 16.56 27.83
CA LYS A 164 -1.48 17.97 28.25
C LYS A 164 -2.82 18.44 28.80
N GLU A 165 -3.95 18.02 28.24
CA GLU A 165 -5.29 18.37 28.76
C GLU A 165 -5.58 17.66 30.08
N ALA A 166 -5.18 16.40 30.26
CA ALA A 166 -5.31 15.67 31.52
C ALA A 166 -4.49 16.27 32.68
N THR A 167 -3.40 17.00 32.37
CA THR A 167 -2.54 17.63 33.40
C THR A 167 -3.03 19.05 33.79
N THR A 168 -4.07 19.59 33.15
CA THR A 168 -4.56 20.96 33.41
C THR A 168 -5.85 21.02 34.26
N GLU A 169 -6.47 19.89 34.61
CA GLU A 169 -7.66 19.83 35.50
C GLU A 169 -7.31 19.82 37.01
N THR A 170 -6.46 20.74 37.47
CA THR A 170 -6.37 21.05 38.91
C THR A 170 -6.13 22.53 39.15
N THR A 171 -7.08 23.39 38.77
CA THR A 171 -7.18 24.72 39.38
C THR A 171 -8.64 25.20 39.39
N PRO A 172 -9.20 25.61 40.56
CA PRO A 172 -10.61 25.99 40.68
C PRO A 172 -10.94 27.32 39.97
N PRO A 173 -12.18 27.49 39.47
CA PRO A 173 -12.59 28.67 38.71
C PRO A 173 -12.79 29.88 39.63
N LYS A 174 -12.00 30.95 39.42
CA LYS A 174 -12.28 32.27 40.00
C LYS A 174 -13.21 33.05 39.06
N THR A 175 -14.45 33.17 39.52
CA THR A 175 -15.50 34.10 39.12
C THR A 175 -14.99 35.54 38.99
N LYS A 176 -15.19 36.21 37.85
CA LYS A 176 -15.50 37.66 37.79
C LYS A 176 -16.32 38.04 36.55
N THR A 177 -17.54 38.49 36.83
CA THR A 177 -18.51 39.18 35.98
C THR A 177 -18.13 40.67 35.77
N LYS A 178 -18.22 41.20 34.54
CA LYS A 178 -18.77 42.53 34.15
C LYS A 178 -18.47 42.79 32.66
N LYS A 179 -19.46 42.78 31.76
CA LYS A 179 -20.37 43.88 31.35
C LYS A 179 -19.67 45.00 30.56
N GLY A 180 -19.82 44.98 29.23
CA GLY A 180 -19.44 46.07 28.32
C GLY A 180 -20.14 45.93 26.97
N LYS A 181 -20.95 46.92 26.64
CA LYS A 181 -21.96 46.99 25.57
C LYS A 181 -21.38 47.78 24.40
N GLY A 182 -21.37 47.25 23.18
CA GLY A 182 -20.81 47.94 22.01
C GLY A 182 -21.44 47.49 20.70
N LYS A 183 -22.46 48.23 20.28
CA LYS A 183 -23.29 48.06 19.07
C LYS A 183 -22.62 48.78 17.89
N LYS A 184 -22.34 48.13 16.74
CA LYS A 184 -22.27 48.86 15.45
C LYS A 184 -22.41 47.97 14.19
N LYS A 185 -23.56 48.14 13.54
CA LYS A 185 -23.89 48.18 12.09
C LYS A 185 -23.25 47.18 11.11
N THR A 186 -24.12 46.28 10.63
CA THR A 186 -24.56 46.08 9.23
C THR A 186 -23.85 46.88 8.13
N LYS A 187 -23.35 46.15 7.11
CA LYS A 187 -23.62 46.48 5.70
C LYS A 187 -23.65 45.21 4.85
N GLN A 188 -24.83 44.91 4.31
CA GLN A 188 -25.05 44.00 3.18
C GLN A 188 -24.30 44.52 1.96
N GLN A 189 -23.77 43.63 1.14
CA GLN A 189 -23.79 43.84 -0.29
C GLN A 189 -24.08 42.51 -1.00
N THR A 190 -25.25 42.50 -1.61
CA THR A 190 -25.84 41.48 -2.48
C THR A 190 -25.40 41.73 -3.93
N SER A 191 -25.70 40.74 -4.78
CA SER A 191 -25.72 40.74 -6.27
C SER A 191 -24.44 40.18 -6.90
N SER A 192 -24.48 39.31 -7.92
CA SER A 192 -25.60 38.68 -8.65
C SER A 192 -25.01 37.64 -9.61
N GLU A 193 -25.60 36.43 -9.61
CA GLU A 193 -26.06 35.56 -10.71
C GLU A 193 -25.37 35.47 -12.11
N PRO A 194 -25.66 34.36 -12.85
CA PRO A 194 -24.80 33.73 -13.84
C PRO A 194 -25.10 34.18 -15.29
N LYS A 195 -24.31 33.68 -16.25
CA LYS A 195 -24.67 33.65 -17.66
C LYS A 195 -24.54 32.24 -18.22
N ASP A 196 -25.67 31.77 -18.75
CA ASP A 196 -25.89 30.63 -19.63
C ASP A 196 -25.23 30.76 -21.01
N GLU A 197 -25.11 29.59 -21.64
CA GLU A 197 -25.12 29.26 -23.08
C GLU A 197 -24.10 29.89 -24.05
N LEU A 198 -23.24 29.03 -24.62
CA LEU A 198 -23.42 28.52 -25.99
C LEU A 198 -22.78 27.13 -26.16
#